data_AF-A0AAE4D1A4-F1
#
_entry.id   AF-A0AAE4D1A4-F1
#
_cell.length_a   1.000
_cell.length_b   1.000
_cell.length_c   1.000
_cell.angle_alpha   90.00
_cell.angle_beta   90.00
_cell.angle_gamma   90.00
#
_symmetry.space_group_name_H-M   'P 1'
#
loop_
_entity.id
_entity.type
_entity.pdbx_description
1 polymer ?
#
loop_
_entity_poly.entity_id
_entity_poly.type
_entity_poly.pdbx_seq_one_letter_code
_entity_poly.pdbx_strand_id
1 'polypeptide(L)'
;MSAVASDTESTLRSLAIGDLDVLETAVGLREAQQERTGLDARTFALVKIAALIALDAPPASYAWQVANALRDGATPEDILGTLRAVAPQVGGPRVIAAAPEVMVALGLALEAAEEA
;
A
#
# COMPACT_ATOMS: atom_id res chain seq x y z
N MET A 1 -12.71 23.89 -21.78
CA MET A 1 -13.89 23.40 -21.08
C MET A 1 -14.89 23.00 -22.14
N SER A 2 -14.99 21.70 -22.41
CA SER A 2 -16.39 21.27 -22.35
C SER A 2 -16.89 21.71 -20.95
N ALA A 3 -18.07 22.32 -20.86
CA ALA A 3 -18.76 22.45 -19.57
C ALA A 3 -18.68 21.10 -18.85
N VAL A 4 -18.48 21.06 -17.53
CA VAL A 4 -18.36 19.77 -16.84
C VAL A 4 -19.58 18.91 -17.22
N ALA A 5 -19.35 17.69 -17.73
CA ALA A 5 -20.42 16.74 -17.97
C ALA A 5 -21.07 16.41 -16.62
N SER A 6 -22.40 16.36 -16.54
CA SER A 6 -23.14 16.18 -15.27
C SER A 6 -22.67 14.99 -14.41
N ASP A 7 -22.14 13.94 -15.05
CA ASP A 7 -21.60 12.75 -14.39
C ASP A 7 -20.43 13.05 -13.44
N THR A 8 -19.53 13.96 -13.83
CA THR A 8 -18.33 14.29 -13.05
C THR A 8 -18.67 15.05 -11.76
N GLU A 9 -19.72 15.86 -11.80
CA GLU A 9 -20.20 16.60 -10.62
C GLU A 9 -20.99 15.69 -9.65
N SER A 10 -21.72 14.69 -10.17
CA SER A 10 -22.41 13.64 -9.38
C SER A 10 -21.43 12.75 -8.61
N THR A 11 -20.34 12.35 -9.28
CA THR A 11 -19.21 11.59 -8.72
C THR A 11 -18.62 12.25 -7.47
N LEU A 12 -18.26 13.53 -7.54
CA LEU A 12 -17.64 14.23 -6.41
C LEU A 12 -18.55 14.43 -5.20
N ARG A 13 -19.87 14.29 -5.38
CA ARG A 13 -20.86 14.42 -4.31
C ARG A 13 -21.14 13.09 -3.60
N SER A 14 -21.12 11.98 -4.34
CA SER A 14 -21.06 10.61 -3.81
C SER A 14 -19.89 10.43 -2.83
N LEU A 15 -18.67 10.86 -3.21
CA LEU A 15 -17.48 10.82 -2.35
C LEU A 15 -17.66 11.49 -0.99
N ALA A 16 -18.30 12.67 -0.98
CA ALA A 16 -18.43 13.49 0.22
C ALA A 16 -19.41 12.92 1.26
N ILE A 17 -20.26 11.96 0.89
CA ILE A 17 -21.19 11.25 1.78
C ILE A 17 -20.78 9.79 2.05
N GLY A 18 -19.59 9.38 1.60
CA GLY A 18 -19.02 8.04 1.82
C GLY A 18 -19.18 7.05 0.65
N ASP A 19 -19.67 7.51 -0.51
CA ASP A 19 -19.77 6.72 -1.73
C ASP A 19 -18.46 6.84 -2.54
N LEU A 20 -17.59 5.83 -2.39
CA LEU A 20 -16.23 5.73 -2.94
C LEU A 20 -16.20 5.20 -4.39
N ASP A 21 -17.34 4.78 -4.97
CA ASP A 21 -17.47 4.12 -6.29
C ASP A 21 -17.13 5.02 -7.49
N VAL A 22 -16.72 6.23 -7.20
CA VAL A 22 -16.55 7.35 -8.13
C VAL A 22 -15.07 7.75 -8.30
N LEU A 23 -14.14 7.04 -7.63
CA LEU A 23 -12.69 7.26 -7.70
C LEU A 23 -11.94 6.32 -8.67
N GLU A 24 -12.62 5.54 -9.51
CA GLU A 24 -11.97 4.63 -10.46
C GLU A 24 -11.21 5.35 -11.61
N THR A 25 -9.95 5.75 -11.39
CA THR A 25 -8.88 5.74 -12.42
C THR A 25 -7.49 5.61 -11.76
N ALA A 26 -7.24 4.43 -11.20
CA ALA A 26 -6.23 4.16 -10.17
C ALA A 26 -4.74 4.30 -10.58
N VAL A 27 -4.41 4.47 -11.86
CA VAL A 27 -3.01 4.42 -12.33
C VAL A 27 -2.31 5.80 -12.29
N GLY A 28 -3.03 6.89 -12.60
CA GLY A 28 -2.47 8.26 -12.58
C GLY A 28 -2.46 8.93 -11.20
N LEU A 29 -3.23 8.39 -10.24
CA LEU A 29 -3.35 8.94 -8.89
C LEU A 29 -2.08 8.78 -8.05
N ARG A 30 -1.25 7.77 -8.33
CA ARG A 30 -0.10 7.43 -7.47
C ARG A 30 1.00 8.49 -7.51
N GLU A 31 1.46 8.87 -8.70
CA GLU A 31 2.53 9.86 -8.87
C GLU A 31 2.08 11.24 -8.36
N ALA A 32 0.87 11.67 -8.76
CA ALA A 32 0.29 12.92 -8.28
C ALA A 32 0.05 12.92 -6.77
N GLN A 33 -0.35 11.79 -6.18
CA GLN A 33 -0.50 11.66 -4.73
C GLN A 33 0.87 11.71 -4.04
N GLN A 34 1.88 11.03 -4.58
CA GLN A 34 3.24 11.06 -4.05
C GLN A 34 3.80 12.48 -4.04
N GLU A 35 3.78 13.19 -5.17
CA GLU A 35 4.27 14.58 -5.27
C GLU A 35 3.62 15.48 -4.20
N ARG A 36 2.31 15.32 -3.97
CA ARG A 36 1.57 16.08 -2.97
C ARG A 36 1.96 15.79 -1.53
N THR A 37 2.59 14.64 -1.24
CA THR A 37 3.10 14.33 0.10
C THR A 37 4.47 14.94 0.39
N GLY A 38 5.23 15.34 -0.66
CA GLY A 38 6.62 15.79 -0.52
C GLY A 38 7.62 14.69 -0.16
N LEU A 39 7.18 13.42 -0.09
CA LEU A 39 8.05 12.27 0.13
C LEU A 39 8.71 11.86 -1.19
N ASP A 40 9.97 11.44 -1.12
CA ASP A 40 10.59 10.72 -2.24
C ASP A 40 9.86 9.39 -2.49
N ALA A 41 10.00 8.84 -3.70
CA ALA A 41 9.25 7.67 -4.15
C ALA A 41 9.43 6.46 -3.22
N ARG A 42 10.67 6.21 -2.80
CA ARG A 42 11.01 5.12 -1.88
C ARG A 42 10.33 5.33 -0.53
N THR A 43 10.49 6.51 0.08
CA THR A 43 9.87 6.81 1.37
C THR A 43 8.34 6.74 1.29
N PHE A 44 7.73 7.28 0.23
CA PHE A 44 6.28 7.21 0.01
C PHE A 44 5.78 5.77 -0.06
N ALA A 45 6.50 4.91 -0.80
CA ALA A 45 6.12 3.52 -0.92
C ALA A 45 6.26 2.74 0.40
N LEU A 46 7.33 3.00 1.18
CA LEU A 46 7.55 2.37 2.49
C LEU A 46 6.53 2.81 3.53
N VAL A 47 6.14 4.09 3.56
CA VAL A 47 5.07 4.60 4.45
C VAL A 47 3.74 3.89 4.15
N LYS A 48 3.43 3.66 2.87
CA LYS A 48 2.23 2.90 2.50
C LYS A 48 2.32 1.44 2.97
N ILE A 49 3.47 0.78 2.84
CA ILE A 49 3.68 -0.57 3.40
C ILE A 49 3.51 -0.55 4.93
N ALA A 50 4.07 0.44 5.63
CA ALA A 50 3.88 0.61 7.07
C ALA A 50 2.38 0.72 7.46
N ALA A 51 1.59 1.45 6.66
CA ALA A 51 0.15 1.53 6.85
C ALA A 51 -0.55 0.18 6.62
N LEU A 52 -0.13 -0.60 5.61
CA LEU A 52 -0.68 -1.95 5.40
C LEU A 52 -0.39 -2.87 6.59
N ILE A 53 0.82 -2.78 7.16
CA ILE A 53 1.21 -3.54 8.36
C ILE A 53 0.34 -3.12 9.55
N ALA A 54 0.17 -1.82 9.77
CA ALA A 54 -0.62 -1.31 10.90
C ALA A 54 -2.10 -1.75 10.85
N LEU A 55 -2.64 -1.94 9.66
CA LEU A 55 -4.05 -2.25 9.44
C LEU A 55 -4.38 -3.75 9.37
N ASP A 56 -3.40 -4.66 9.28
CA ASP A 56 -3.58 -5.96 8.58
C ASP A 56 -4.29 -5.74 7.25
N ALA A 57 -3.62 -5.12 6.29
CA ALA A 57 -4.18 -5.09 4.95
C ALA A 57 -4.28 -6.51 4.35
N PRO A 58 -5.19 -6.74 3.40
CA PRO A 58 -5.26 -8.01 2.68
C PRO A 58 -3.98 -8.31 1.86
N PRO A 59 -3.70 -9.61 1.57
CA PRO A 59 -2.57 -10.06 0.74
C PRO A 59 -2.39 -9.29 -0.58
N ALA A 60 -3.49 -9.03 -1.29
CA ALA A 60 -3.47 -8.33 -2.58
C ALA A 60 -2.92 -6.89 -2.46
N SER A 61 -3.17 -6.23 -1.33
CA SER A 61 -2.63 -4.90 -1.08
C SER A 61 -1.11 -4.93 -0.90
N TYR A 62 -0.56 -5.97 -0.26
CA TYR A 62 0.89 -6.18 -0.17
C TYR A 62 1.49 -6.48 -1.54
N ALA A 63 0.92 -7.42 -2.30
CA ALA A 63 1.41 -7.75 -3.64
C ALA A 63 1.52 -6.50 -4.54
N TRP A 64 0.46 -5.67 -4.56
CA TRP A 64 0.46 -4.43 -5.31
C TRP A 64 1.49 -3.42 -4.77
N GLN A 65 1.51 -3.21 -3.45
CA GLN A 65 2.30 -2.13 -2.85
C GLN A 65 3.79 -2.47 -2.76
N VAL A 66 4.16 -3.73 -2.58
CA VAL A 66 5.56 -4.22 -2.62
C VAL A 66 6.11 -4.10 -4.04
N ALA A 67 5.37 -4.56 -5.07
CA ALA A 67 5.81 -4.38 -6.46
C ALA A 67 6.01 -2.90 -6.82
N ASN A 68 5.12 -2.04 -6.32
CA ASN A 68 5.22 -0.59 -6.44
C ASN A 68 6.45 -0.02 -5.71
N ALA A 69 6.76 -0.50 -4.51
CA ALA A 69 7.92 -0.07 -3.74
C ALA A 69 9.24 -0.44 -4.43
N LEU A 70 9.33 -1.65 -4.99
CA LEU A 70 10.50 -2.09 -5.74
C LEU A 70 10.73 -1.23 -6.99
N ARG A 71 9.66 -0.87 -7.73
CA ARG A 71 9.77 0.06 -8.87
C ARG A 71 10.22 1.46 -8.47
N ASP A 72 9.92 1.86 -7.24
CA ASP A 72 10.30 3.16 -6.68
C ASP A 72 11.70 3.14 -6.01
N GLY A 73 12.44 2.05 -6.15
CA GLY A 73 13.81 1.92 -5.66
C GLY A 73 13.94 1.45 -4.21
N ALA A 74 12.86 0.99 -3.58
CA ALA A 74 12.96 0.25 -2.33
C ALA A 74 13.58 -1.13 -2.58
N THR A 75 14.35 -1.60 -1.61
CA THR A 75 14.92 -2.94 -1.59
C THR A 75 14.08 -3.88 -0.70
N PRO A 76 14.17 -5.21 -0.87
CA PRO A 76 13.60 -6.16 0.10
C PRO A 76 14.05 -5.87 1.54
N GLU A 77 15.30 -5.46 1.73
CA GLU A 77 15.87 -5.07 3.01
C GLU A 77 15.19 -3.83 3.61
N ASP A 78 14.75 -2.89 2.79
CA ASP A 78 13.97 -1.72 3.25
C ASP A 78 12.59 -2.10 3.73
N ILE A 79 11.95 -3.08 3.08
CA ILE A 79 10.64 -3.59 3.46
C ILE A 79 10.74 -4.35 4.79
N LEU A 80 11.78 -5.20 4.94
CA LEU A 80 12.10 -5.81 6.23
C LEU A 80 12.45 -4.77 7.29
N GLY A 81 13.18 -3.73 6.92
CA GLY A 81 13.47 -2.57 7.76
C GLY A 81 12.20 -1.88 8.23
N THR A 82 11.19 -1.77 7.37
CA THR A 82 9.88 -1.18 7.69
C THR A 82 9.13 -2.02 8.72
N LEU A 83 9.07 -3.34 8.54
CA LEU A 83 8.51 -4.28 9.52
C LEU A 83 9.17 -4.12 10.90
N ARG A 84 10.50 -4.04 10.94
CA ARG A 84 11.27 -3.81 12.18
C ARG A 84 10.99 -2.44 12.78
N ALA A 85 10.90 -1.40 11.95
CA ALA A 85 10.71 -0.03 12.40
C ALA A 85 9.35 0.17 13.05
N VAL A 86 8.29 -0.45 12.53
CA VAL A 86 6.93 -0.31 13.06
C VAL A 86 6.60 -1.28 14.19
N ALA A 87 7.38 -2.36 14.35
CA ALA A 87 7.12 -3.42 15.33
C ALA A 87 6.81 -2.90 16.75
N PRO A 88 7.52 -1.89 17.31
CA PRO A 88 7.20 -1.36 18.63
C PRO A 88 5.83 -0.63 18.69
N GLN A 89 5.34 -0.09 17.58
CA GLN A 89 4.08 0.67 17.51
C GLN A 89 2.88 -0.23 17.26
N VAL A 90 3.04 -1.23 16.38
CA VAL A 90 1.92 -2.10 15.96
C VAL A 90 1.87 -3.43 16.72
N GLY A 91 2.95 -3.79 17.41
CA GLY A 91 3.11 -5.04 18.13
C GLY A 91 3.53 -6.22 17.24
N GLY A 92 4.13 -7.24 17.88
CA GLY A 92 4.58 -8.47 17.22
C GLY A 92 3.53 -9.17 16.36
N PRO A 93 2.26 -9.32 16.79
CA PRO A 93 1.24 -10.00 16.00
C PRO A 93 1.04 -9.44 14.59
N ARG A 94 0.99 -8.10 14.43
CA ARG A 94 0.85 -7.46 13.10
C ARG A 94 2.06 -7.69 12.21
N VAL A 95 3.26 -7.72 12.79
CA VAL A 95 4.49 -8.00 12.04
C VAL A 95 4.55 -9.46 11.59
N ILE A 96 4.17 -10.39 12.47
CA ILE A 96 4.10 -11.82 12.16
C ILE A 96 3.08 -12.08 11.05
N ALA A 97 1.92 -11.43 11.11
CA ALA A 97 0.88 -11.55 10.09
C ALA A 97 1.32 -10.97 8.73
N ALA A 98 2.05 -9.86 8.72
CA ALA A 98 2.53 -9.24 7.49
C ALA A 98 3.70 -9.98 6.81
N ALA A 99 4.49 -10.76 7.58
CA ALA A 99 5.67 -11.46 7.08
C ALA A 99 5.39 -12.40 5.89
N PRO A 100 4.43 -13.35 5.95
CA PRO A 100 4.13 -14.22 4.81
C PRO A 100 3.64 -13.44 3.59
N GLU A 101 2.88 -12.36 3.78
CA GLU A 101 2.38 -11.52 2.69
C GLU A 101 3.52 -10.82 1.95
N VAL A 102 4.49 -10.31 2.70
CA VAL A 102 5.72 -9.73 2.13
C VAL A 102 6.56 -10.79 1.42
N MET A 103 6.70 -11.99 2.00
CA MET A 103 7.43 -13.10 1.35
C MET A 103 6.82 -13.44 -0.01
N VAL A 104 5.50 -13.64 -0.07
CA VAL A 104 4.79 -13.95 -1.32
C VAL A 104 4.91 -12.80 -2.31
N ALA A 105 4.75 -11.55 -1.86
CA ALA A 105 4.86 -10.38 -2.73
C ALA A 105 6.28 -10.18 -3.31
N LEU A 106 7.31 -10.70 -2.63
CA LEU A 106 8.69 -10.74 -3.10
C LEU A 106 9.02 -11.98 -3.93
N GLY A 107 8.06 -12.90 -4.14
CA GLY A 107 8.26 -14.15 -4.86
C GLY A 107 9.07 -15.19 -4.08
N LEU A 108 9.15 -15.06 -2.76
CA LEU A 108 9.81 -16.04 -1.88
C LEU A 108 8.87 -17.20 -1.57
N ALA A 109 9.44 -18.41 -1.49
CA ALA A 109 8.69 -19.57 -1.07
C ALA A 109 8.33 -19.46 0.42
N LEU A 110 7.06 -19.73 0.75
CA LEU A 110 6.68 -20.05 2.12
C LEU A 110 7.09 -21.51 2.35
N GLU A 111 8.17 -21.74 3.09
CA GLU A 111 8.38 -23.07 3.65
C GLU A 111 7.22 -23.32 4.62
N ALA A 112 6.45 -24.38 4.38
CA ALA A 112 5.47 -24.82 5.34
C ALA A 112 6.24 -25.08 6.64
N ALA A 113 5.86 -24.39 7.71
CA ALA A 113 6.41 -24.69 9.03
C ALA A 113 6.23 -26.19 9.26
N GLU A 114 7.33 -26.94 9.28
CA GLU A 114 7.29 -28.31 9.75
C GLU A 114 6.75 -28.24 11.17
N GLU A 115 5.61 -28.90 11.39
CA GLU A 115 5.02 -29.04 12.72
C GLU A 115 6.07 -29.68 13.63
N ALA A 116 6.60 -28.88 14.56
CA ALA A 116 7.51 -29.34 15.61
C ALA A 116 6.73 -30.01 16.76
#